data_AF-A0A2P7TUY4-F1
#
_entry.id   AF-A0A2P7TUY4-F1
#
_cell.length_a   1.000
_cell.length_b   1.000
_cell.length_c   1.000
_cell.angle_alpha   90.00
_cell.angle_beta   90.00
_cell.angle_gamma   90.00
#
_symmetry.space_group_name_H-M   'P 1'
#
loop_
_entity.id
_entity.type
_entity.pdbx_description
1 polymer ?
#
loop_
_entity_poly.entity_id
_entity_poly.type
_entity_poly.pdbx_seq_one_letter_code
_entity_poly.pdbx_strand_id
1 'polypeptide(L)'
;MLMRTPALMFVTVLAVCTLLLHACNSGNTVFEKNAEIPKGNWTYDVKPAFEVPVTDTVSRYNVYVNLRHTNSYTYSNMWVIIYTTLPSGKKLERRTELPLSDKEGKWYGKDSGSIINQQILIQPNAIMPEAGTYRFEFEQNMRVNPLPDVLSIGLSIEKAAPETANTKQQK
;
A
#
# COMPACT_ATOMS: atom_id res chain seq x y z
N MET A 1 31.73 -10.32 49.71
CA MET A 1 31.81 -10.91 48.36
C MET A 1 30.38 -11.22 47.92
N LEU A 2 29.73 -10.31 47.21
CA LEU A 2 28.32 -10.43 46.80
C LEU A 2 28.21 -11.40 45.61
N MET A 3 27.72 -12.61 45.87
CA MET A 3 27.46 -13.63 44.85
C MET A 3 26.29 -13.19 43.96
N ARG A 4 26.59 -12.76 42.73
CA ARG A 4 25.57 -12.50 41.71
C ARG A 4 25.01 -13.84 41.24
N THR A 5 23.72 -14.08 41.48
CA THR A 5 23.04 -15.32 41.10
C THR A 5 22.87 -15.40 39.58
N PRO A 6 23.25 -16.51 38.92
CA PRO A 6 23.19 -16.65 37.46
C PRO A 6 21.75 -16.63 36.92
N ALA A 7 20.76 -16.99 37.75
CA ALA A 7 19.34 -16.90 37.41
C ALA A 7 18.89 -15.45 37.17
N LEU A 8 19.46 -14.46 37.90
CA LEU A 8 19.11 -13.05 37.74
C LEU A 8 19.65 -12.47 36.41
N MET A 9 20.79 -12.99 35.94
CA MET A 9 21.34 -12.66 34.61
C MET A 9 20.52 -13.27 33.46
N PHE A 10 20.02 -14.50 33.61
CA PHE A 10 19.16 -15.13 32.59
C PHE A 10 17.81 -14.42 32.43
N VAL A 11 17.19 -14.00 33.54
CA VAL A 11 15.93 -13.23 33.49
C VAL A 11 16.11 -11.86 32.85
N THR A 12 17.25 -11.19 33.07
CA THR A 12 17.54 -9.91 32.44
C THR A 12 17.82 -10.04 30.93
N VAL A 13 18.50 -11.09 30.48
CA VAL A 13 18.70 -11.35 29.03
C VAL A 13 17.37 -11.65 28.33
N LEU A 14 16.48 -12.41 28.95
CA LEU A 14 15.16 -12.72 28.38
C LEU A 14 14.26 -11.48 28.30
N ALA A 15 14.30 -10.60 29.30
CA ALA A 15 13.57 -9.32 29.32
C ALA A 15 14.13 -8.29 28.32
N VAL A 16 15.43 -8.33 28.01
CA VAL A 16 16.02 -7.48 26.96
C VAL A 16 15.67 -8.00 25.56
N CYS A 17 15.57 -9.31 25.36
CA CYS A 17 15.13 -9.89 24.09
C CYS A 17 13.66 -9.59 23.73
N THR A 18 12.76 -9.44 24.72
CA THR A 18 11.36 -9.09 24.45
C THR A 18 11.15 -7.61 24.10
N LEU A 19 12.05 -6.71 24.51
CA LEU A 19 12.00 -5.29 24.16
C LEU A 19 12.46 -5.00 22.72
N LEU A 20 13.20 -5.91 22.08
CA LEU A 20 13.72 -5.74 20.71
C LEU A 20 12.73 -6.12 19.60
N LEU A 21 11.54 -6.64 19.95
CA LEU A 21 10.53 -7.06 18.96
C LEU A 21 9.52 -5.96 18.57
N HIS A 22 9.69 -4.73 19.03
CA HIS A 22 8.79 -3.60 18.69
C HIS A 22 9.25 -2.75 17.50
N ALA A 23 10.08 -3.31 16.62
CA ALA A 23 10.55 -2.61 15.43
C ALA A 23 9.87 -3.16 14.17
N CYS A 24 8.88 -2.42 13.69
CA CYS A 24 8.61 -2.10 12.28
C CYS A 24 7.11 -1.92 12.07
N ASN A 25 6.56 -0.80 12.53
CA ASN A 25 5.40 -0.23 11.86
C ASN A 25 5.81 1.21 11.53
N SER A 26 5.87 1.56 10.25
CA SER A 26 5.95 2.94 9.80
C SER A 26 4.81 3.67 10.51
N GLY A 27 5.14 4.54 11.48
CA GLY A 27 4.18 5.03 12.48
C GLY A 27 2.96 5.80 11.92
N ASN A 28 2.91 6.01 10.60
CA ASN A 28 1.86 6.72 9.89
C ASN A 28 0.92 5.79 9.10
N THR A 29 1.22 4.51 8.92
CA THR A 29 0.37 3.60 8.13
C THR A 29 -0.89 3.25 8.92
N VAL A 30 -2.05 3.64 8.39
CA VAL A 30 -3.36 3.40 9.02
C VAL A 30 -4.06 2.17 8.46
N PHE A 31 -3.73 1.78 7.24
CA PHE A 31 -4.25 0.59 6.61
C PHE A 31 -3.25 0.10 5.57
N GLU A 32 -2.96 -1.20 5.55
CA GLU A 32 -2.23 -1.81 4.44
C GLU A 32 -2.69 -3.25 4.26
N LYS A 33 -3.17 -3.58 3.06
CA LYS A 33 -3.50 -4.95 2.67
C LYS A 33 -3.22 -5.16 1.19
N ASN A 34 -2.82 -6.38 0.86
CA ASN A 34 -2.62 -6.83 -0.52
C ASN A 34 -3.50 -8.06 -0.77
N ALA A 35 -3.95 -8.21 -2.02
CA ALA A 35 -4.70 -9.35 -2.49
C ALA A 35 -3.95 -9.98 -3.67
N GLU A 36 -3.75 -11.29 -3.60
CA GLU A 36 -3.13 -12.07 -4.67
C GLU A 36 -4.07 -12.14 -5.88
N ILE A 37 -3.50 -12.00 -7.07
CA ILE A 37 -4.17 -12.24 -8.34
C ILE A 37 -4.02 -13.72 -8.69
N PRO A 38 -5.12 -14.46 -8.92
CA PRO A 38 -5.06 -15.88 -9.22
C PRO A 38 -4.14 -16.18 -10.40
N LYS A 39 -3.13 -17.02 -10.17
CA LYS A 39 -2.16 -17.50 -11.19
C LYS A 39 -1.43 -16.37 -11.93
N GLY A 40 -1.35 -15.17 -11.37
CA GLY A 40 -0.73 -14.03 -12.04
C GLY A 40 -1.51 -13.50 -13.25
N ASN A 41 -2.79 -13.87 -13.40
CA ASN A 41 -3.61 -13.60 -14.58
C ASN A 41 -4.84 -12.79 -14.16
N TRP A 42 -4.75 -11.47 -14.25
CA TRP A 42 -5.79 -10.58 -13.75
C TRP A 42 -6.93 -10.43 -14.77
N THR A 43 -8.05 -11.07 -14.48
CA THR A 43 -9.28 -10.93 -15.28
C THR A 43 -10.17 -9.77 -14.80
N TYR A 44 -11.06 -9.27 -15.66
CA TYR A 44 -12.01 -8.19 -15.29
C TYR A 44 -12.99 -8.57 -14.16
N ASP A 45 -13.31 -9.84 -13.99
CA ASP A 45 -14.20 -10.35 -12.94
C ASP A 45 -13.51 -10.45 -11.56
N VAL A 46 -12.18 -10.52 -11.53
CA VAL A 46 -11.41 -10.49 -10.29
C VAL A 46 -11.27 -9.04 -9.83
N LYS A 47 -12.06 -8.65 -8.82
CA LYS A 47 -12.04 -7.29 -8.24
C LYS A 47 -11.63 -7.32 -6.78
N PRO A 48 -10.32 -7.30 -6.47
CA PRO A 48 -9.84 -7.21 -5.10
C PRO A 48 -10.47 -6.05 -4.35
N ALA A 49 -10.96 -6.33 -3.14
CA ALA A 49 -11.70 -5.39 -2.33
C ALA A 49 -11.12 -5.25 -0.93
N PHE A 50 -11.15 -4.03 -0.41
CA PHE A 50 -10.56 -3.67 0.88
C PHE A 50 -11.55 -2.85 1.69
N GLU A 51 -11.82 -3.33 2.90
CA GLU A 51 -12.66 -2.62 3.88
C GLU A 51 -11.76 -1.86 4.85
N VAL A 52 -11.87 -0.53 4.83
CA VAL A 52 -11.05 0.40 5.58
C VAL A 52 -11.92 1.07 6.65
N PRO A 53 -11.74 0.72 7.94
CA PRO A 53 -12.42 1.42 9.03
C PRO A 53 -11.77 2.79 9.27
N VAL A 54 -12.57 3.85 9.19
CA VAL A 54 -12.12 5.24 9.40
C VAL A 54 -12.86 5.83 10.59
N THR A 55 -12.12 6.31 11.58
CA THR A 55 -12.66 7.02 12.75
C THR A 55 -12.24 8.49 12.80
N ASP A 56 -11.18 8.86 12.10
CA ASP A 56 -10.63 10.22 12.03
C ASP A 56 -10.97 10.84 10.67
N THR A 57 -11.87 11.81 10.69
CA THR A 57 -12.34 12.52 9.47
C THR A 57 -11.66 13.86 9.27
N VAL A 58 -10.77 14.25 10.17
CA VAL A 58 -10.09 15.56 10.18
C VAL A 58 -8.70 15.45 9.55
N SER A 59 -8.00 14.35 9.82
CA SER A 59 -6.68 14.11 9.24
C SER A 59 -6.71 14.00 7.72
N ARG A 60 -5.57 14.34 7.12
CA ARG A 60 -5.30 14.08 5.70
C ARG A 60 -4.59 12.75 5.55
N TYR A 61 -4.84 12.08 4.43
CA TYR A 61 -4.31 10.76 4.12
C TYR A 61 -3.64 10.73 2.76
N ASN A 62 -2.52 10.03 2.67
CA ASN A 62 -1.95 9.63 1.40
C ASN A 62 -2.45 8.22 1.07
N VAL A 63 -3.07 8.08 -0.11
CA VAL A 63 -3.59 6.81 -0.58
C VAL A 63 -2.66 6.27 -1.65
N TYR A 64 -2.22 5.04 -1.46
CA TYR A 64 -1.29 4.34 -2.32
C TYR A 64 -1.89 3.05 -2.86
N VAL A 65 -1.44 2.68 -4.05
CA VAL A 65 -1.61 1.34 -4.61
C VAL A 65 -0.30 0.59 -4.48
N ASN A 66 -0.35 -0.56 -3.83
CA ASN A 66 0.73 -1.52 -3.83
C ASN A 66 0.54 -2.45 -5.04
N LEU A 67 1.57 -2.65 -5.84
CA LEU A 67 1.55 -3.55 -6.99
C LEU A 67 2.75 -4.48 -6.96
N ARG A 68 2.50 -5.76 -7.22
CA ARG A 68 3.54 -6.75 -7.48
C ARG A 68 3.31 -7.34 -8.87
N HIS A 69 4.32 -7.28 -9.71
CA HIS A 69 4.31 -7.88 -11.04
C HIS A 69 5.65 -8.58 -11.32
N THR A 70 5.68 -9.45 -12.31
CA THR A 70 6.94 -10.07 -12.74
C THR A 70 7.72 -9.11 -13.64
N ASN A 71 9.01 -9.40 -13.83
CA ASN A 71 9.84 -8.73 -14.83
C ASN A 71 9.42 -9.02 -16.28
N SER A 72 8.54 -9.99 -16.52
CA SER A 72 7.97 -10.31 -17.84
C SER A 72 6.78 -9.41 -18.23
N TYR A 73 6.25 -8.60 -17.30
CA TYR A 73 5.18 -7.66 -17.59
C TYR A 73 5.58 -6.68 -18.71
N THR A 74 4.77 -6.59 -19.76
CA THR A 74 5.19 -6.01 -21.05
C THR A 74 4.93 -4.51 -21.20
N TYR A 75 4.27 -3.87 -20.23
CA TYR A 75 3.85 -2.47 -20.34
C TYR A 75 4.58 -1.59 -19.31
N SER A 76 4.82 -0.33 -19.67
CA SER A 76 5.45 0.65 -18.76
C SER A 76 4.48 1.25 -17.73
N ASN A 77 3.18 0.99 -17.88
CA ASN A 77 2.12 1.44 -17.01
C ASN A 77 0.99 0.41 -16.92
N MET A 78 0.11 0.58 -15.95
CA MET A 78 -1.13 -0.17 -15.83
C MET A 78 -2.29 0.78 -15.52
N TRP A 79 -3.39 0.67 -16.24
CA TRP A 79 -4.62 1.38 -15.95
C TRP A 79 -5.52 0.52 -15.08
N VAL A 80 -6.07 1.12 -14.02
CA VAL A 80 -7.04 0.50 -13.13
C VAL A 80 -8.26 1.41 -12.97
N ILE A 81 -9.42 0.83 -12.70
CA ILE A 81 -10.56 1.55 -12.15
C ILE A 81 -10.60 1.26 -10.66
N ILE A 82 -10.69 2.31 -9.86
CA ILE A 82 -10.82 2.25 -8.41
C ILE A 82 -12.23 2.70 -8.06
N TYR A 83 -13.01 1.79 -7.51
CA TYR A 83 -14.32 2.09 -6.96
C TYR A 83 -14.17 2.37 -5.46
N THR A 84 -14.78 3.43 -4.97
CA THR A 84 -14.84 3.76 -3.55
C THR A 84 -16.28 3.91 -3.14
N THR A 85 -16.73 3.04 -2.23
CA THR A 85 -18.03 3.17 -1.57
C THR A 85 -17.80 3.76 -0.18
N LEU A 86 -18.42 4.92 0.07
CA LEU A 86 -18.40 5.61 1.36
C LEU A 86 -19.31 4.90 2.38
N PRO A 87 -19.14 5.17 3.70
CA PRO A 87 -20.04 4.68 4.74
C PRO A 87 -21.53 5.00 4.47
N SER A 88 -21.83 6.15 3.87
CA SER A 88 -23.18 6.55 3.43
C SER A 88 -23.75 5.72 2.28
N GLY A 89 -22.96 4.86 1.65
CA GLY A 89 -23.31 4.12 0.44
C GLY A 89 -23.07 4.90 -0.86
N LYS A 90 -22.61 6.15 -0.78
CA LYS A 90 -22.21 6.92 -1.97
C LYS A 90 -21.05 6.22 -2.68
N LYS A 91 -21.21 5.98 -3.98
CA LYS A 91 -20.20 5.35 -4.83
C LYS A 91 -19.45 6.39 -5.65
N LEU A 92 -18.14 6.25 -5.71
CA LEU A 92 -17.23 7.02 -6.54
C LEU A 92 -16.43 6.04 -7.40
N GLU A 93 -16.08 6.44 -8.60
CA GLU A 93 -15.17 5.69 -9.46
C GLU A 93 -14.10 6.62 -10.02
N ARG A 94 -12.89 6.09 -10.16
CA ARG A 94 -11.78 6.81 -10.78
C ARG A 94 -10.93 5.85 -11.60
N ARG A 95 -10.74 6.20 -12.87
CA ARG A 95 -9.73 5.58 -13.73
C ARG A 95 -8.36 6.19 -13.40
N THR A 96 -7.41 5.35 -13.01
CA THR A 96 -6.10 5.75 -12.49
C THR A 96 -5.00 5.07 -13.27
N GLU A 97 -3.99 5.84 -13.68
CA GLU A 97 -2.76 5.31 -14.26
C GLU A 97 -1.76 4.97 -13.16
N LEU A 98 -1.16 3.80 -13.26
CA LEU A 98 -0.07 3.33 -12.40
C LEU A 98 1.21 3.29 -13.26
N PRO A 99 2.09 4.29 -13.18
CA PRO A 99 3.36 4.27 -13.90
C PRO A 99 4.30 3.24 -13.26
N LEU A 100 4.86 2.32 -14.04
CA LEU A 100 5.68 1.19 -13.55
C LEU A 100 7.14 1.27 -13.99
N SER A 101 7.42 1.82 -15.17
CA SER A 101 8.79 2.03 -15.66
C SER A 101 8.98 3.40 -16.29
N ASP A 102 10.25 3.80 -16.43
CA ASP A 102 10.61 4.90 -17.31
C ASP A 102 10.56 4.50 -18.80
N LYS A 103 10.95 5.45 -19.66
CA LYS A 103 10.96 5.28 -21.12
C LYS A 103 12.00 4.27 -21.63
N GLU A 104 12.99 3.95 -20.80
CA GLU A 104 14.05 2.99 -21.12
C GLU A 104 13.68 1.57 -20.63
N GLY A 105 12.52 1.43 -19.98
CA GLY A 105 12.01 0.15 -19.45
C GLY A 105 12.54 -0.17 -18.05
N LYS A 106 13.22 0.76 -17.38
CA LYS A 106 13.67 0.55 -16.01
C LYS A 106 12.51 0.72 -15.04
N TRP A 107 12.23 -0.32 -14.27
CA TRP A 107 11.16 -0.32 -13.26
C TRP A 107 11.40 0.71 -12.16
N TYR A 108 10.34 1.39 -11.72
CA TYR A 108 10.37 2.28 -10.55
C TYR A 108 10.31 1.50 -9.23
N GLY A 109 9.73 0.30 -9.24
CA GLY A 109 9.64 -0.58 -8.08
C GLY A 109 10.97 -1.19 -7.65
N LYS A 110 10.97 -1.78 -6.45
CA LYS A 110 12.10 -2.55 -5.93
C LYS A 110 12.09 -3.95 -6.55
N ASP A 111 13.19 -4.28 -7.20
CA ASP A 111 13.45 -5.61 -7.75
C ASP A 111 13.84 -6.59 -6.63
N SER A 112 13.18 -7.75 -6.60
CA SER A 112 13.55 -8.92 -5.81
C SER A 112 13.55 -10.15 -6.71
N GLY A 113 14.59 -10.27 -7.53
CA GLY A 113 14.80 -11.40 -8.43
C GLY A 113 13.96 -11.29 -9.69
N SER A 114 12.80 -11.96 -9.72
CA SER A 114 11.86 -11.89 -10.85
C SER A 114 10.63 -11.04 -10.57
N ILE A 115 10.52 -10.49 -9.35
CA ILE A 115 9.34 -9.75 -8.89
C ILE A 115 9.71 -8.29 -8.65
N ILE A 116 8.92 -7.40 -9.25
CA ILE A 116 8.96 -5.97 -9.01
C ILE A 116 7.85 -5.62 -8.01
N ASN A 117 8.23 -4.95 -6.93
CA ASN A 117 7.31 -4.49 -5.89
C ASN A 117 7.31 -2.97 -5.87
N GLN A 118 6.15 -2.34 -6.09
CA GLN A 118 6.03 -0.89 -6.16
C GLN A 118 4.85 -0.40 -5.33
N GLN A 119 5.08 0.69 -4.58
CA GLN A 119 4.03 1.44 -3.91
C GLN A 119 3.87 2.79 -4.63
N ILE A 120 2.65 3.09 -5.05
CA ILE A 120 2.35 4.18 -5.99
C ILE A 120 1.36 5.13 -5.33
N LEU A 121 1.77 6.38 -5.09
CA LEU A 121 0.89 7.41 -4.54
C LEU A 121 -0.16 7.81 -5.59
N ILE A 122 -1.42 7.49 -5.35
CA ILE A 122 -2.53 7.78 -6.29
C ILE A 122 -3.39 8.96 -5.85
N GLN A 123 -3.38 9.29 -4.55
CA GLN A 123 -4.10 10.44 -4.03
C GLN A 123 -3.40 11.01 -2.80
N PRO A 124 -2.63 12.10 -2.95
CA PRO A 124 -2.05 12.80 -1.82
C PRO A 124 -3.14 13.55 -1.04
N ASN A 125 -2.94 13.71 0.26
CA ASN A 125 -3.71 14.64 1.11
C ASN A 125 -5.25 14.48 1.04
N ALA A 126 -5.71 13.25 0.79
CA ALA A 126 -7.11 12.87 0.76
C ALA A 126 -7.80 13.13 2.10
N ILE A 127 -9.08 13.51 2.05
CA ILE A 127 -9.94 13.61 3.23
C ILE A 127 -10.95 12.46 3.14
N MET A 128 -11.18 11.79 4.26
CA MET A 128 -12.23 10.79 4.43
C MET A 128 -13.34 11.43 5.28
N PRO A 129 -14.36 12.05 4.65
CA PRO A 129 -15.26 12.97 5.34
C PRO A 129 -16.29 12.29 6.25
N GLU A 130 -16.41 10.96 6.20
CA GLU A 130 -17.40 10.19 6.94
C GLU A 130 -16.69 9.20 7.86
N ALA A 131 -17.13 9.07 9.11
CA ALA A 131 -16.67 7.99 9.96
C ALA A 131 -17.43 6.69 9.57
N GLY A 132 -16.72 5.57 9.52
CA GLY A 132 -17.27 4.27 9.17
C GLY A 132 -16.37 3.47 8.24
N THR A 133 -16.91 2.41 7.65
CA THR A 133 -16.17 1.53 6.74
C THR A 133 -16.27 2.00 5.30
N TYR A 134 -15.14 2.35 4.71
CA TYR A 134 -15.01 2.56 3.27
C TYR A 134 -14.69 1.24 2.59
N ARG A 135 -15.27 1.01 1.42
CA ARG A 135 -14.92 -0.13 0.56
C ARG A 135 -14.21 0.36 -0.69
N PHE A 136 -12.98 -0.09 -0.89
CA PHE A 136 -12.21 0.15 -2.10
C PHE A 136 -12.16 -1.12 -2.95
N GLU A 137 -12.49 -1.04 -4.22
CA GLU A 137 -12.42 -2.15 -5.16
C GLU A 137 -11.57 -1.78 -6.37
N PHE A 138 -10.74 -2.71 -6.81
CA PHE A 138 -9.80 -2.51 -7.90
C PHE A 138 -10.15 -3.41 -9.07
N GLU A 139 -10.25 -2.82 -10.26
CA GLU A 139 -10.49 -3.54 -11.51
C GLU A 139 -9.40 -3.14 -12.51
N GLN A 140 -8.82 -4.14 -13.20
CA GLN A 140 -7.88 -3.84 -14.28
C GLN A 140 -8.62 -3.22 -15.47
N ASN A 141 -8.03 -2.17 -16.05
CA ASN A 141 -8.58 -1.45 -17.19
C ASN A 141 -7.59 -1.38 -18.35
N MET A 142 -6.94 -2.53 -18.60
CA MET A 142 -6.08 -2.74 -19.76
C MET A 142 -6.90 -3.32 -20.92
N ARG A 143 -6.30 -3.40 -22.11
CA ARG A 143 -6.97 -4.00 -23.29
C ARG A 143 -6.93 -5.53 -23.29
N VAL A 144 -6.02 -6.13 -22.52
CA VAL A 144 -5.76 -7.57 -22.48
C VAL A 144 -6.45 -8.21 -21.28
N ASN A 145 -7.10 -9.36 -21.50
CA ASN A 145 -7.85 -10.09 -20.48
C ASN A 145 -7.74 -11.60 -20.72
N PRO A 146 -7.19 -12.40 -19.77
CA PRO A 146 -6.54 -11.95 -18.54
C PRO A 146 -5.29 -11.10 -18.80
N LEU A 147 -5.04 -10.10 -17.98
CA LEU A 147 -3.77 -9.36 -17.97
C LEU A 147 -2.70 -10.22 -17.26
N PRO A 148 -1.69 -10.73 -17.98
CA PRO A 148 -0.69 -11.62 -17.40
C PRO A 148 0.30 -10.85 -16.52
N ASP A 149 1.10 -11.60 -15.77
CA ASP A 149 2.25 -11.14 -15.00
C ASP A 149 1.95 -10.17 -13.85
N VAL A 150 0.68 -10.01 -13.46
CA VAL A 150 0.29 -9.25 -12.27
C VAL A 150 0.07 -10.21 -11.12
N LEU A 151 0.90 -10.14 -10.09
CA LEU A 151 0.90 -11.08 -8.96
C LEU A 151 -0.06 -10.64 -7.85
N SER A 152 -0.09 -9.36 -7.49
CA SER A 152 -0.97 -8.86 -6.45
C SER A 152 -1.23 -7.37 -6.60
N ILE A 153 -2.40 -6.92 -6.16
CA ILE A 153 -2.69 -5.50 -5.95
C ILE A 153 -3.13 -5.26 -4.51
N GLY A 154 -2.76 -4.11 -3.95
CA GLY A 154 -3.08 -3.73 -2.59
C GLY A 154 -3.36 -2.26 -2.43
N LEU A 155 -3.93 -1.95 -1.27
CA LEU A 155 -4.22 -0.60 -0.81
C LEU A 155 -3.37 -0.33 0.43
N SER A 156 -2.63 0.77 0.39
CA SER A 156 -1.99 1.35 1.57
C SER A 156 -2.51 2.76 1.79
N ILE A 157 -2.82 3.09 3.03
CA ILE A 157 -3.27 4.41 3.44
C ILE A 157 -2.40 4.82 4.61
N GLU A 158 -1.83 6.02 4.51
CA GLU A 158 -0.98 6.60 5.53
C GLU A 158 -1.51 7.97 5.93
N LYS A 159 -1.36 8.37 7.20
CA LYS A 159 -1.56 9.77 7.58
C LYS A 159 -0.56 10.64 6.82
N ALA A 160 -1.05 11.65 6.13
CA ALA A 160 -0.20 12.65 5.52
C ALA A 160 0.49 13.45 6.63
N ALA A 161 1.80 13.68 6.49
CA ALA A 161 2.49 14.61 7.37
C ALA A 161 1.81 15.99 7.27
N PRO A 162 1.71 16.75 8.38
CA PRO A 162 1.27 18.14 8.30
C PRO A 162 2.16 18.87 7.30
N GLU A 163 1.55 19.60 6.37
CA GLU A 163 2.23 20.35 5.33
C GLU A 163 3.11 21.42 5.99
N THR A 164 4.38 21.10 6.26
CA THR A 164 5.37 22.12 6.60
C THR A 164 5.58 22.93 5.34
N ALA A 165 5.13 24.19 5.38
CA ALA A 165 5.26 25.17 4.33
C ALA A 165 6.72 25.31 3.86
N ASN A 166 7.12 24.52 2.88
CA ASN A 166 8.37 24.65 2.13
C ASN A 166 8.03 24.89 0.65
N THR A 167 7.22 25.91 0.39
CA THR A 167 7.21 26.60 -0.89
C THR A 167 8.42 27.52 -0.98
N LYS A 168 9.62 26.97 -1.16
CA LYS A 168 10.73 27.70 -1.76
C LYS A 168 11.57 26.77 -2.65
N GLN A 169 11.78 27.26 -3.87
CA GLN A 169 12.73 26.82 -4.90
C GLN A 169 12.24 25.75 -5.88
N GLN A 170 11.44 26.19 -6.85
CA GLN A 170 11.77 25.96 -8.26
C GLN A 170 11.53 27.27 -9.03
N LYS A 171 12.60 28.05 -9.17
CA LYS A 171 12.80 28.97 -10.29
C LYS A 171 14.26 28.87 -10.68
#